data_AF-A0A7X6XRP1-F1
#
_entry.id   AF-A0A7X6XRP1-F1
#
_cell.length_a   1.000
_cell.length_b   1.000
_cell.length_c   1.000
_cell.angle_alpha   90.00
_cell.angle_beta   90.00
_cell.angle_gamma   90.00
#
_symmetry.space_group_name_H-M   'P 1'
#
loop_
_entity.id
_entity.type
_entity.pdbx_description
1 polymer ?
#
loop_
_entity_poly.entity_id
_entity_poly.type
_entity_poly.pdbx_seq_one_letter_code
_entity_poly.pdbx_strand_id
1 'polypeptide(L)'
;ENGTVIGIVNLSGRVFMNPLDCPFRTADVIIEKIKPLTKIIVVDFHAEASSEKVAMGWYLDGRVSIVAGTHTHIQTADERILPKGTAYITDVGMTGPRDSVLGIKKELVIQKFLSQRPVRFEVAKGSQQLNGIVVEVDVSSGKAKSIKRVNIS
;
A
#
# COMPACT_ATOMS: atom_id res chain seq x y z
N GLU A 1 10.54 1.20 -25.96
CA GLU A 1 10.37 1.80 -24.62
C GLU A 1 9.57 3.09 -24.77
N ASN A 2 8.42 3.23 -24.09
CA ASN A 2 7.42 4.28 -24.41
C ASN A 2 7.71 5.66 -23.77
N GLY A 3 8.91 5.91 -23.23
CA GLY A 3 9.37 7.23 -22.76
C GLY A 3 8.53 7.89 -21.65
N THR A 4 7.55 7.19 -21.07
CA THR A 4 6.64 7.75 -20.06
C THR A 4 7.32 7.75 -18.70
N VAL A 5 7.48 8.94 -18.12
CA VAL A 5 8.07 9.12 -16.78
C VAL A 5 7.01 8.83 -15.73
N ILE A 6 7.37 8.07 -14.69
CA ILE A 6 6.49 7.73 -13.56
C ILE A 6 7.17 8.13 -12.25
N GLY A 7 6.48 8.89 -11.42
CA GLY A 7 6.94 9.25 -10.07
C GLY A 7 6.48 8.20 -9.07
N ILE A 8 7.41 7.64 -8.29
CA ILE A 8 7.10 6.68 -7.23
C ILE A 8 7.46 7.31 -5.89
N VAL A 9 6.51 7.31 -4.97
CA VAL A 9 6.65 7.86 -3.63
C VAL A 9 6.32 6.77 -2.62
N ASN A 10 7.19 6.59 -1.63
CA ASN A 10 6.91 5.76 -0.47
C ASN A 10 6.76 6.65 0.76
N LEU A 11 5.69 6.44 1.53
CA LEU A 11 5.38 7.15 2.76
C LEU A 11 5.06 6.14 3.86
N SER A 12 5.41 6.49 5.11
CA SER A 12 5.06 5.67 6.27
C SER A 12 4.00 6.35 7.13
N GLY A 13 3.01 5.57 7.58
CA GLY A 13 2.05 5.97 8.60
C GLY A 13 2.70 6.12 9.98
N ARG A 14 1.90 6.59 10.94
CA ARG A 14 2.34 6.86 12.33
C ARG A 14 1.42 6.23 13.37
N VAL A 15 0.16 6.01 13.05
CA VAL A 15 -0.77 5.39 13.99
C VAL A 15 -0.37 3.92 14.18
N PHE A 16 -0.10 3.51 15.43
CA PHE A 16 0.46 2.21 15.80
C PHE A 16 1.87 1.90 15.25
N MET A 17 2.57 2.93 14.78
CA MET A 17 3.91 2.84 14.20
C MET A 17 4.87 3.83 14.87
N ASN A 18 6.11 3.90 14.38
CA ASN A 18 7.10 4.85 14.89
C ASN A 18 6.66 6.31 14.68
N PRO A 19 6.99 7.22 15.61
CA PRO A 19 6.68 8.64 15.46
C PRO A 19 7.61 9.29 14.43
N LEU A 20 7.17 9.34 13.18
CA LEU A 20 7.85 10.01 12.07
C LEU A 20 7.30 11.42 11.84
N ASP A 21 7.92 12.15 10.91
CA ASP A 21 7.35 13.37 10.33
C ASP A 21 5.94 13.13 9.78
N CYS A 22 5.13 14.18 9.71
CA CYS A 22 3.74 14.06 9.25
C CYS A 22 3.68 13.60 7.78
N PRO A 23 3.14 12.40 7.47
CA PRO A 23 3.17 11.88 6.11
C PRO A 23 2.34 12.72 5.14
N PHE A 24 1.29 13.39 5.62
CA PHE A 24 0.45 14.28 4.82
C PHE A 24 1.22 15.50 4.32
N ARG A 25 1.93 16.21 5.22
CA ARG A 25 2.74 17.38 4.83
C ARG A 25 3.95 16.98 3.98
N THR A 26 4.56 15.85 4.31
CA THR A 26 5.66 15.29 3.50
C THR A 26 5.18 14.93 2.09
N ALA A 27 3.98 14.37 1.96
CA ALA A 27 3.38 14.09 0.65
C ALA A 27 3.24 15.36 -0.19
N ASP A 28 2.75 16.47 0.38
CA ASP A 28 2.64 17.74 -0.33
C ASP A 28 3.98 18.21 -0.88
N VAL A 29 5.02 18.23 -0.04
CA VAL A 29 6.37 18.67 -0.43
C VAL A 29 6.95 17.80 -1.55
N ILE A 30 6.76 16.48 -1.48
CA ILE A 30 7.28 15.56 -2.50
C ILE A 30 6.49 15.69 -3.80
N ILE A 31 5.16 15.72 -3.73
CA ILE A 31 4.30 15.78 -4.91
C ILE A 31 4.53 17.08 -5.70
N GLU A 32 4.72 18.22 -5.03
CA GLU A 32 5.04 19.48 -5.72
C GLU A 32 6.38 19.45 -6.46
N LYS A 33 7.34 18.64 -6.02
CA LYS A 33 8.61 18.43 -6.74
C LYS A 33 8.48 17.50 -7.93
N ILE A 34 7.57 16.52 -7.88
CA ILE A 34 7.40 15.49 -8.91
C ILE A 34 6.47 15.96 -10.03
N LYS A 35 5.40 16.71 -9.71
CA LYS A 35 4.39 17.18 -10.67
C LYS A 35 4.95 17.85 -11.93
N PRO A 36 6.02 18.68 -11.88
CA PRO A 36 6.60 19.28 -13.09
C PRO A 36 7.25 18.25 -14.03
N LEU A 37 7.64 17.09 -13.51
CA LEU A 37 8.34 16.03 -14.25
C LEU A 37 7.37 15.00 -14.84
N THR A 38 6.26 14.73 -14.16
CA THR A 38 5.24 13.79 -14.63
C THR A 38 3.88 14.01 -13.97
N LYS A 39 2.82 13.66 -14.69
CA LYS A 39 1.44 13.60 -14.18
C LYS A 39 1.14 12.25 -13.53
N ILE A 40 1.96 11.22 -13.77
CA ILE A 40 1.74 9.87 -13.26
C ILE A 40 2.53 9.71 -11.97
N ILE A 41 1.81 9.70 -10.84
CA ILE A 41 2.40 9.58 -9.52
C ILE A 41 1.76 8.40 -8.79
N VAL A 42 2.59 7.49 -8.30
CA VAL A 42 2.20 6.32 -7.52
C VAL A 42 2.69 6.52 -6.10
N VAL A 43 1.78 6.41 -5.13
CA VAL A 43 2.08 6.49 -3.70
C VAL A 43 1.84 5.12 -3.07
N ASP A 44 2.91 4.50 -2.58
CA ASP A 44 2.86 3.41 -1.61
C ASP A 44 2.78 4.04 -0.22
N PHE A 45 1.69 3.77 0.50
CA PHE A 45 1.50 4.24 1.87
C PHE A 45 1.57 3.08 2.86
N HIS A 46 2.76 2.86 3.40
CA HIS A 46 3.07 1.82 4.36
C HIS A 46 2.58 2.20 5.75
N ALA A 47 1.39 1.74 6.14
CA ALA A 47 0.74 2.18 7.38
C ALA A 47 -0.05 1.04 8.05
N GLU A 48 -0.28 1.13 9.36
CA GLU A 48 -1.08 0.13 10.08
C GLU A 48 -2.57 0.52 10.10
N ALA A 49 -2.89 1.74 10.54
CA ALA A 49 -4.29 2.13 10.74
C ALA A 49 -5.02 2.38 9.42
N SER A 50 -6.13 1.66 9.22
CA SER A 50 -7.03 1.85 8.07
C SER A 50 -7.55 3.30 7.97
N SER A 51 -7.83 3.95 9.11
CA SER A 51 -8.26 5.35 9.14
C SER A 51 -7.22 6.31 8.56
N GLU A 52 -5.93 6.11 8.89
CA GLU A 52 -4.84 6.93 8.36
C GLU A 52 -4.68 6.70 6.84
N LYS A 53 -4.83 5.44 6.38
CA LYS A 53 -4.78 5.09 4.96
C LYS A 53 -5.93 5.67 4.14
N VAL A 54 -7.16 5.55 4.63
CA VAL A 54 -8.35 6.12 3.97
C VAL A 54 -8.23 7.63 3.92
N ALA A 55 -7.78 8.27 5.01
CA ALA A 55 -7.52 9.70 5.04
C ALA A 55 -6.46 10.10 4.00
N MET A 56 -5.37 9.36 3.84
CA MET A 56 -4.35 9.63 2.82
C MET A 56 -4.91 9.51 1.39
N GLY A 57 -5.73 8.49 1.13
CA GLY A 57 -6.43 8.33 -0.15
C GLY A 57 -7.27 9.55 -0.50
N TRP A 58 -8.13 9.99 0.43
CA TRP A 58 -8.95 11.20 0.24
C TRP A 58 -8.11 12.48 0.15
N TYR A 59 -7.03 12.58 0.92
CA TYR A 59 -6.14 13.73 0.92
C TYR A 59 -5.48 13.91 -0.46
N LEU A 60 -5.05 12.82 -1.08
CA LEU A 60 -4.32 12.84 -2.35
C LEU A 60 -5.21 12.70 -3.59
N ASP A 61 -6.54 12.54 -3.43
CA ASP A 61 -7.45 12.35 -4.55
C ASP A 61 -7.36 13.49 -5.58
N GLY A 62 -7.10 13.12 -6.84
CA GLY A 62 -6.89 14.04 -7.97
C GLY A 62 -5.50 14.67 -8.03
N ARG A 63 -4.61 14.40 -7.07
CA ARG A 63 -3.23 14.92 -7.03
C ARG A 63 -2.20 13.87 -7.46
N VAL A 64 -2.57 12.59 -7.41
CA VAL A 64 -1.74 11.44 -7.80
C VAL A 64 -2.60 10.43 -8.55
N SER A 65 -1.96 9.52 -9.28
CA SER A 65 -2.64 8.47 -10.04
C SER A 65 -3.11 7.33 -9.15
N ILE A 66 -2.28 6.93 -8.18
CA ILE A 66 -2.50 5.76 -7.34
C ILE A 66 -2.09 6.06 -5.90
N VAL A 67 -2.93 5.68 -4.94
CA VAL A 67 -2.58 5.55 -3.52
C VAL A 67 -2.88 4.11 -3.11
N ALA A 68 -1.83 3.32 -2.91
CA ALA A 68 -1.94 1.93 -2.53
C ALA A 68 -1.36 1.75 -1.12
N GLY A 69 -2.17 1.27 -0.18
CA GLY A 69 -1.64 0.94 1.14
C GLY A 69 -0.88 -0.39 1.14
N THR A 70 0.08 -0.51 2.05
CA THR A 70 0.81 -1.75 2.37
C THR A 70 0.96 -1.88 3.89
N HIS A 71 1.72 -2.87 4.39
CA HIS A 71 2.07 -3.18 5.79
C HIS A 71 1.26 -4.30 6.45
N THR A 72 -0.06 -4.33 6.31
CA THR A 72 -0.90 -5.23 7.13
C THR A 72 -0.88 -6.68 6.66
N HIS A 73 -0.30 -6.93 5.48
CA HIS A 73 -0.14 -8.26 4.85
C HIS A 73 -1.44 -8.97 4.46
N ILE A 74 -2.61 -8.32 4.63
CA ILE A 74 -3.92 -8.85 4.22
C ILE A 74 -4.50 -7.96 3.13
N GLN A 75 -4.72 -8.52 1.95
CA GLN A 75 -5.32 -7.76 0.85
C GLN A 75 -6.76 -7.37 1.16
N THR A 76 -7.05 -6.07 1.08
CA THR A 76 -8.42 -5.54 1.24
C THR A 76 -9.22 -5.65 -0.06
N ALA A 77 -10.55 -5.54 0.02
CA ALA A 77 -11.46 -5.62 -1.14
C ALA A 77 -12.20 -4.30 -1.40
N ASP A 78 -11.54 -3.18 -1.08
CA ASP A 78 -12.08 -1.82 -1.20
C ASP A 78 -11.48 -1.05 -2.39
N GLU A 79 -10.88 -1.76 -3.35
CA GLU A 79 -10.27 -1.15 -4.52
C GLU A 79 -11.30 -0.33 -5.31
N ARG A 80 -10.97 0.92 -5.59
CA ARG A 80 -11.86 1.83 -6.29
C ARG A 80 -11.10 2.98 -6.92
N ILE A 81 -11.77 3.68 -7.82
CA ILE A 81 -11.35 5.00 -8.27
C ILE A 81 -12.10 6.02 -7.41
N LEU A 82 -11.36 6.95 -6.82
CA LEU A 82 -11.90 8.05 -6.05
C LEU A 82 -12.47 9.13 -6.98
N PRO A 83 -13.37 10.02 -6.50
CA PRO A 83 -14.13 10.95 -7.34
C PRO A 83 -13.28 11.84 -8.26
N LYS A 84 -12.05 12.19 -7.87
CA LYS A 84 -11.16 13.04 -8.71
C LYS A 84 -10.18 12.24 -9.58
N GLY A 85 -10.29 10.91 -9.58
CA GLY A 85 -9.61 10.02 -10.53
C GLY A 85 -8.38 9.30 -9.98
N THR A 86 -8.16 9.28 -8.67
CA THR A 86 -7.07 8.50 -8.06
C THR A 86 -7.52 7.06 -7.80
N ALA A 87 -6.74 6.07 -8.25
CA ALA A 87 -6.95 4.67 -7.84
C ALA A 87 -6.53 4.47 -6.39
N TYR A 88 -7.34 3.76 -5.62
CA TYR A 88 -7.15 3.56 -4.20
C TYR A 88 -7.41 2.11 -3.77
N ILE A 89 -6.62 1.62 -2.82
CA ILE A 89 -6.87 0.38 -2.06
C ILE A 89 -6.25 0.53 -0.65
N THR A 90 -6.93 0.06 0.39
CA THR A 90 -6.43 0.17 1.78
C THR A 90 -5.20 -0.70 2.02
N ASP A 91 -5.13 -1.91 1.48
CA ASP A 91 -3.93 -2.73 1.52
C ASP A 91 -3.85 -3.66 0.31
N VAL A 92 -2.72 -3.62 -0.38
CA VAL A 92 -2.43 -4.49 -1.53
C VAL A 92 -2.27 -5.95 -1.08
N GLY A 93 -1.91 -6.20 0.18
CA GLY A 93 -1.67 -7.52 0.74
C GLY A 93 -0.20 -7.94 0.72
N MET A 94 0.03 -9.24 0.78
CA MET A 94 1.35 -9.85 0.89
C MET A 94 1.63 -10.76 -0.30
N THR A 95 2.89 -10.78 -0.75
CA THR A 95 3.43 -11.89 -1.55
C THR A 95 4.37 -12.71 -0.66
N GLY A 96 4.02 -13.97 -0.41
CA GLY A 96 4.73 -14.80 0.57
C GLY A 96 3.91 -15.99 1.09
N PRO A 97 4.29 -16.58 2.23
CA PRO A 97 3.67 -17.81 2.74
C PRO A 97 2.19 -17.62 3.06
N ARG A 98 1.31 -18.37 2.38
CA ARG A 98 -0.15 -18.30 2.58
C ARG A 98 -0.58 -18.90 3.90
N ASP A 99 -0.09 -20.11 4.21
CA ASP A 99 -0.50 -20.88 5.39
C ASP A 99 0.29 -20.47 6.65
N SER A 100 0.29 -19.16 6.93
CA SER A 100 1.12 -18.51 7.95
C SER A 100 0.32 -17.47 8.76
N VAL A 101 0.94 -16.89 9.79
CA VAL A 101 0.44 -15.64 10.39
C VAL A 101 1.30 -14.50 9.85
N LEU A 102 0.79 -13.84 8.82
CA LEU A 102 1.41 -12.68 8.16
C LEU A 102 2.87 -12.94 7.70
N GLY A 103 3.16 -14.16 7.24
CA GLY A 103 4.47 -14.60 6.76
C GLY A 103 5.29 -15.41 7.78
N ILE A 104 4.87 -15.44 9.05
CA ILE A 104 5.58 -16.12 10.14
C ILE A 104 4.93 -17.47 10.46
N LYS A 105 5.72 -18.46 10.90
CA LYS A 105 5.21 -19.76 11.37
C LYS A 105 4.10 -19.56 12.42
N LYS A 106 2.97 -20.20 12.18
CA LYS A 106 1.71 -20.02 12.94
C LYS A 106 1.93 -20.31 14.42
N GLU A 107 2.65 -21.39 14.71
CA GLU A 107 2.86 -21.92 16.06
C GLU A 107 3.63 -20.92 16.92
N LEU A 108 4.61 -20.22 16.35
CA LEU A 108 5.42 -19.22 17.06
C LEU A 108 4.58 -17.99 17.43
N VAL A 109 3.76 -17.50 16.50
CA VAL A 109 2.90 -16.33 16.75
C VAL A 109 1.80 -16.67 17.76
N ILE A 110 1.18 -17.85 17.64
CA ILE A 110 0.18 -18.33 18.61
C ILE A 110 0.81 -18.48 20.00
N GLN A 111 2.00 -19.07 20.11
CA GLN A 111 2.72 -19.19 21.37
C GLN A 111 3.02 -17.81 21.99
N LYS A 112 3.43 -16.83 21.18
CA LYS A 112 3.65 -15.46 21.65
C LYS A 112 2.38 -14.87 22.28
N PHE A 113 1.24 -15.01 21.62
CA PHE A 113 -0.03 -14.50 22.14
C PHE A 113 -0.47 -15.22 23.42
N LEU A 114 -0.33 -16.55 23.49
CA LEU A 114 -0.72 -17.35 24.66
C LEU A 114 0.19 -17.12 25.87
N SER A 115 1.51 -17.06 25.65
CA SER A 115 2.49 -16.98 26.73
C SER A 115 2.86 -15.55 27.13
N GLN A 116 2.59 -14.56 26.27
CA GLN A 116 3.05 -13.17 26.37
C GLN A 116 4.58 -13.04 26.52
N ARG A 117 5.34 -14.08 26.16
CA ARG A 117 6.80 -14.07 26.19
C ARG A 117 7.39 -13.81 24.79
N PRO A 118 8.60 -13.26 24.72
CA PRO A 118 9.30 -13.13 23.44
C PRO A 118 9.48 -14.49 22.77
N VAL A 119 9.25 -14.52 21.46
CA VAL A 119 9.58 -15.65 20.59
C VAL A 119 10.44 -15.14 19.45
N ARG A 120 11.37 -15.96 18.98
CA ARG A 120 12.11 -15.67 17.75
C ARG A 120 11.20 -15.94 16.56
N PHE A 121 10.97 -14.95 15.70
CA PHE A 121 10.17 -15.16 14.50
C PHE A 121 10.96 -15.91 13.42
N GLU A 122 10.28 -16.84 12.76
CA GLU A 122 10.79 -17.60 11.64
C GLU A 122 9.78 -17.56 10.49
N VAL A 123 10.27 -17.34 9.27
CA VAL A 123 9.44 -17.30 8.07
C VAL A 123 8.82 -18.68 7.83
N ALA A 124 7.52 -18.70 7.55
CA ALA A 124 6.80 -19.92 7.22
C ALA A 124 7.26 -20.49 5.87
N LYS A 125 7.16 -21.80 5.71
CA LYS A 125 7.42 -22.51 4.44
C LYS A 125 6.11 -23.06 3.89
N GLY A 126 6.11 -23.53 2.65
CA GLY A 126 4.96 -24.18 2.01
C GLY A 126 4.26 -23.29 0.99
N SER A 127 2.94 -23.41 0.89
CA SER A 127 2.07 -22.70 -0.05
C SER A 127 2.36 -21.20 -0.04
N GLN A 128 2.47 -20.61 -1.23
CA GLN A 128 2.72 -19.19 -1.40
C GLN A 128 1.46 -18.52 -1.96
N GLN A 129 1.28 -17.25 -1.64
CA GLN A 129 0.31 -16.38 -2.29
C GLN A 129 1.04 -15.19 -2.95
N LEU A 130 0.40 -14.62 -3.95
CA LEU A 130 0.78 -13.35 -4.55
C LEU A 130 -0.42 -12.42 -4.51
N ASN A 131 -0.21 -11.24 -3.91
CA ASN A 131 -1.16 -10.15 -3.96
C ASN A 131 -0.56 -8.93 -4.67
N GLY A 132 -1.39 -8.26 -5.45
CA GLY A 132 -1.02 -7.08 -6.22
C GLY A 132 -2.24 -6.32 -6.70
N ILE A 133 -2.01 -5.24 -7.44
CA ILE A 133 -3.05 -4.52 -8.17
C ILE A 133 -2.58 -4.23 -9.59
N VAL A 134 -3.52 -4.24 -10.53
CA VAL A 134 -3.32 -3.76 -11.89
C VAL A 134 -4.16 -2.50 -12.04
N VAL A 135 -3.51 -1.40 -12.42
CA VAL A 135 -4.15 -0.11 -12.61
C VAL A 135 -3.86 0.38 -14.03
N GLU A 136 -4.92 0.76 -14.74
CA GLU A 136 -4.79 1.46 -16.01
C GLU A 136 -4.79 2.96 -15.73
N VAL A 137 -3.79 3.69 -16.22
CA VAL A 137 -3.66 5.14 -16.05
C VAL A 137 -3.66 5.83 -17.41
N ASP A 138 -4.46 6.88 -17.52
CA ASP A 138 -4.43 7.78 -18.67
C ASP A 138 -3.16 8.64 -18.66
N VAL A 139 -2.28 8.45 -19.63
CA VAL A 139 -0.98 9.16 -19.67
C VAL A 139 -1.15 10.68 -19.81
N SER A 140 -2.19 11.13 -20.51
CA SER A 140 -2.40 12.56 -20.79
C SER A 140 -2.86 13.35 -19.57
N SER A 141 -3.68 12.72 -18.72
CA SER A 141 -4.30 13.35 -17.56
C SER A 141 -3.72 12.89 -16.22
N GLY A 142 -3.03 11.75 -16.17
CA GLY A 142 -2.55 11.11 -14.94
C GLY A 142 -3.65 10.42 -14.13
N LYS A 143 -4.89 10.37 -14.61
CA LYS A 143 -6.02 9.77 -13.89
C LYS A 143 -6.09 8.26 -14.12
N ALA A 144 -6.47 7.52 -13.08
CA ALA A 144 -6.76 6.10 -13.20
C ALA A 144 -8.08 5.88 -13.96
N LYS A 145 -8.09 4.88 -14.84
CA LYS A 145 -9.26 4.41 -15.60
C LYS A 145 -9.85 3.14 -15.02
N SER A 146 -9.02 2.27 -14.47
CA SER A 146 -9.45 1.03 -13.82
C SER A 146 -8.46 0.60 -12.74
N ILE A 147 -8.95 -0.13 -11.75
CA ILE A 147 -8.14 -0.85 -10.75
C ILE A 147 -8.72 -2.26 -10.58
N LYS A 148 -7.84 -3.27 -10.55
CA LYS A 148 -8.20 -4.67 -10.31
C LYS A 148 -7.20 -5.29 -9.34
N ARG A 149 -7.70 -6.00 -8.34
CA ARG A 149 -6.85 -6.82 -7.46
C ARG A 149 -6.31 -8.03 -8.21
N VAL A 150 -5.07 -8.38 -7.91
CA VAL A 150 -4.44 -9.66 -8.24
C VAL A 150 -4.34 -10.45 -6.95
N ASN A 151 -4.87 -11.66 -6.96
CA ASN A 151 -4.82 -12.60 -5.86
C ASN A 151 -4.61 -14.00 -6.44
N ILE A 152 -3.43 -14.58 -6.18
CA ILE A 152 -3.03 -15.92 -6.62
C ILE A 152 -2.64 -16.68 -5.37
N SER A 153 -3.19 -17.87 -5.17
CA SER A 153 -3.11 -18.61 -3.90
C SER A 153 -3.07 -20.11 -4.09
#